data_AF-A0A924RK94-F1
#
_entry.id   AF-A0A924RK94-F1
#
_cell.length_a   1.000
_cell.length_b   1.000
_cell.length_c   1.000
_cell.angle_alpha   90.00
_cell.angle_beta   90.00
_cell.angle_gamma   90.00
#
_symmetry.space_group_name_H-M   'P 1'
#
loop_
_entity.id
_entity.type
_entity.pdbx_description
1 polymer ?
#
loop_
_entity_poly.entity_id
_entity_poly.type
_entity_poly.pdbx_seq_one_letter_code
_entity_poly.pdbx_strand_id
1 'polypeptide(L)'
;QIVLGDFFEHQGEYDLIIEQTFFCALPPTMRQKYVCKMHQLLADEGKLAGLLFNRTFEVSPPFGGSKEEYEMLFAVTFDFLKMDVCTNSISPRANSELFFELKKNNTVKVYLYEFNGITCSGCMESVSKKFAAIDGILNVSMSSDFAEVLIVSKNEIAVEELQNAISYDKKYKIKKIT
;
A
#
# COMPACT_ATOMS: atom_id res chain seq x y z
N GLN A 1 11.66 -23.93 0.27
CA GLN A 1 11.83 -23.78 -1.19
C GLN A 1 12.38 -22.38 -1.45
N ILE A 2 13.17 -22.20 -2.51
CA ILE A 2 13.61 -20.87 -2.99
C ILE A 2 12.95 -20.66 -4.35
N VAL A 3 12.35 -19.50 -4.57
CA VAL A 3 11.67 -19.15 -5.82
C VAL A 3 12.38 -17.93 -6.41
N LEU A 4 12.80 -18.03 -7.67
CA LEU A 4 13.36 -16.91 -8.43
C LEU A 4 12.23 -16.31 -9.30
N GLY A 5 11.86 -15.06 -9.04
CA GLY A 5 10.82 -14.36 -9.79
C GLY A 5 10.61 -12.92 -9.32
N ASP A 6 9.78 -12.18 -10.06
CA ASP A 6 9.30 -10.86 -9.61
C ASP A 6 8.29 -11.04 -8.47
N PHE A 7 8.54 -10.38 -7.35
CA PHE A 7 7.65 -10.36 -6.19
C PHE A 7 6.22 -9.94 -6.57
N PHE A 8 6.05 -8.99 -7.48
CA PHE A 8 4.72 -8.49 -7.86
C PHE A 8 3.96 -9.46 -8.76
N GLU A 9 4.65 -10.37 -9.44
CA GLU A 9 4.05 -11.44 -10.25
C GLU A 9 3.79 -12.72 -9.44
N HIS A 10 4.46 -12.86 -8.28
CA HIS A 10 4.39 -14.04 -7.42
C HIS A 10 2.95 -14.42 -7.04
N GLN A 11 2.64 -15.73 -7.02
CA GLN A 11 1.32 -16.23 -6.65
C GLN A 11 1.45 -17.17 -5.46
N GLY A 12 0.49 -17.09 -4.54
CA GLY A 12 0.45 -17.93 -3.35
C GLY A 12 -0.52 -17.38 -2.31
N GLU A 13 -0.70 -18.17 -1.25
CA GLU A 13 -1.50 -17.80 -0.08
C GLU A 13 -0.73 -18.26 1.17
N TYR A 14 -0.61 -17.39 2.16
CA TYR A 14 0.25 -17.60 3.33
C TYR A 14 -0.45 -17.16 4.62
N ASP A 15 -0.32 -17.98 5.67
CA ASP A 15 -0.75 -17.63 7.03
C ASP A 15 0.18 -16.59 7.69
N LEU A 16 1.44 -16.54 7.26
CA LEU A 16 2.45 -15.62 7.79
C LEU A 16 3.43 -15.21 6.69
N ILE A 17 3.61 -13.91 6.52
CA ILE A 17 4.68 -13.32 5.72
C ILE A 17 5.61 -12.56 6.67
N ILE A 18 6.90 -12.89 6.60
CA ILE A 18 7.95 -12.17 7.33
C ILE A 18 8.72 -11.32 6.33
N GLU A 19 8.78 -10.01 6.57
CA GLU A 19 9.55 -9.08 5.73
C GLU A 19 10.59 -8.33 6.56
N GLN A 20 11.78 -8.16 5.99
CA GLN A 20 12.85 -7.45 6.65
C GLN A 20 13.42 -6.39 5.72
N THR A 21 12.92 -5.16 5.87
CA THR A 21 13.36 -3.98 5.10
C THR A 21 13.24 -4.14 3.58
N PHE A 22 12.48 -5.13 3.09
CA PHE A 22 12.21 -5.31 1.66
C PHE A 22 11.33 -4.16 1.16
N PHE A 23 10.30 -3.80 1.95
CA PHE A 23 9.49 -2.62 1.71
C PHE A 23 10.34 -1.36 1.55
N CYS A 24 11.33 -1.16 2.42
CA CYS A 24 12.21 0.00 2.39
C CYS A 24 13.15 0.03 1.18
N ALA A 25 13.34 -1.09 0.48
CA ALA A 25 14.11 -1.13 -0.77
C ALA A 25 13.27 -0.73 -2.00
N LEU A 26 11.94 -0.71 -1.88
CA LEU A 26 11.05 -0.30 -2.96
C LEU A 26 10.98 1.23 -3.06
N PRO A 27 11.01 1.79 -4.28
CA PRO A 27 10.71 3.20 -4.49
C PRO A 27 9.35 3.58 -3.87
N PRO A 28 9.20 4.79 -3.29
CA PRO A 28 7.95 5.22 -2.67
C PRO A 28 6.71 5.11 -3.57
N THR A 29 6.89 5.23 -4.90
CA THR A 29 5.83 5.06 -5.90
C THR A 29 5.22 3.66 -5.91
N MET A 30 5.95 2.64 -5.42
CA MET A 30 5.50 1.23 -5.40
C MET A 30 4.87 0.82 -4.07
N ARG A 31 4.75 1.72 -3.08
CA ARG A 31 4.26 1.38 -1.74
C ARG A 31 2.81 0.89 -1.75
N GLN A 32 1.93 1.55 -2.51
CA GLN A 32 0.54 1.13 -2.71
C GLN A 32 0.44 -0.25 -3.36
N LYS A 33 1.29 -0.49 -4.36
CA LYS A 33 1.40 -1.79 -5.02
C LYS A 33 1.84 -2.89 -4.06
N TYR A 34 2.78 -2.59 -3.17
CA TYR A 34 3.21 -3.51 -2.11
C TYR A 34 2.07 -3.84 -1.14
N VAL A 35 1.33 -2.83 -0.67
CA VAL A 35 0.17 -3.01 0.23
C VAL A 35 -0.86 -3.95 -0.40
N CYS A 36 -1.23 -3.70 -1.66
CA CYS A 36 -2.15 -4.55 -2.40
C CYS A 36 -1.60 -5.98 -2.53
N LYS A 37 -0.33 -6.14 -2.91
CA LYS A 37 0.30 -7.45 -3.09
C LYS A 37 0.36 -8.26 -1.80
N MET A 38 0.70 -7.63 -0.68
CA MET A 38 0.72 -8.31 0.62
C MET A 38 -0.68 -8.73 1.07
N HIS A 39 -1.72 -7.91 0.84
CA HIS A 39 -3.09 -8.30 1.14
C HIS A 39 -3.55 -9.50 0.31
N GLN A 40 -3.18 -9.54 -0.98
CA GLN A 40 -3.47 -10.67 -1.88
C GLN A 40 -2.80 -11.98 -1.45
N LEU A 41 -1.53 -11.91 -1.03
CA LEU A 41 -0.74 -13.09 -0.68
C LEU A 41 -1.09 -13.67 0.70
N LEU A 42 -1.77 -12.91 1.56
CA LEU A 42 -2.17 -13.40 2.88
C LEU A 42 -3.49 -14.18 2.82
N ALA A 43 -3.55 -15.29 3.56
CA ALA A 43 -4.79 -15.96 3.89
C ALA A 43 -5.70 -15.04 4.73
N ASP A 44 -6.98 -15.38 4.89
CA ASP A 44 -7.97 -14.53 5.58
C ASP A 44 -7.59 -14.15 7.02
N GLU A 45 -6.91 -15.04 7.74
CA GLU A 45 -6.40 -14.78 9.10
C GLU A 45 -4.88 -14.51 9.11
N GLY A 46 -4.30 -14.33 7.94
CA GLY A 46 -2.87 -14.22 7.74
C GLY A 46 -2.27 -12.95 8.33
N LYS A 47 -0.99 -13.04 8.70
CA LYS A 47 -0.23 -11.94 9.30
C LYS A 47 0.96 -11.52 8.45
N LEU A 48 1.21 -10.21 8.41
CA LEU A 48 2.45 -9.62 7.93
C LEU A 48 3.21 -9.08 9.13
N ALA A 49 4.43 -9.56 9.35
CA ALA A 49 5.28 -9.07 10.44
C ALA A 49 6.70 -8.81 9.96
N GLY A 50 7.39 -7.87 10.59
CA GLY A 50 8.70 -7.51 10.08
C GLY A 50 9.38 -6.31 10.74
N LEU A 51 10.38 -5.80 10.03
CA LEU A 51 11.13 -4.61 10.39
C LEU A 51 11.05 -3.57 9.28
N LEU A 52 10.64 -2.36 9.65
CA LEU A 52 10.64 -1.17 8.80
C LEU A 52 11.64 -0.15 9.33
N PHE A 53 12.40 0.51 8.47
CA PHE A 53 13.20 1.66 8.89
C PHE A 53 12.29 2.84 9.29
N ASN A 54 12.59 3.49 10.40
CA ASN A 54 11.90 4.68 10.92
C ASN A 54 12.85 5.87 10.95
N ARG A 55 13.36 6.21 9.75
CA ARG A 55 14.30 7.30 9.49
C ARG A 55 14.34 7.59 7.99
N THR A 56 14.92 8.72 7.63
CA THR A 56 15.30 9.05 6.26
C THR A 56 16.73 8.61 5.96
N PHE A 57 17.03 8.45 4.66
CA PHE A 57 18.35 8.13 4.14
C PHE A 57 18.75 9.16 3.09
N GLU A 58 20.04 9.52 3.06
CA GLU A 58 20.59 10.42 2.04
C GLU A 58 20.78 9.73 0.69
N VAL A 59 21.06 8.43 0.72
CA VAL A 59 21.25 7.58 -0.46
C VAL A 59 20.25 6.43 -0.41
N SER A 60 19.54 6.21 -1.52
CA SER A 60 18.53 5.17 -1.65
C SER A 60 18.84 4.21 -2.80
N PRO A 61 18.44 2.92 -2.70
CA PRO A 61 17.79 2.29 -1.55
C PRO A 61 18.74 2.06 -0.36
N PRO A 62 18.22 2.01 0.90
CA PRO A 62 16.81 2.08 1.29
C PRO A 62 16.22 3.51 1.21
N PHE A 63 14.91 3.61 1.01
CA PHE A 63 14.17 4.88 0.94
C PHE A 63 13.69 5.37 2.33
N GLY A 64 13.67 4.50 3.34
CA GLY A 64 13.24 4.85 4.70
C GLY A 64 11.74 5.15 4.82
N GLY A 65 11.35 5.86 5.88
CA GLY A 65 9.99 6.31 6.16
C GLY A 65 9.75 6.55 7.65
N SER A 66 8.49 6.82 8.04
CA SER A 66 8.11 7.03 9.45
C SER A 66 6.93 6.16 9.90
N LYS A 67 6.79 5.98 11.22
CA LYS A 67 5.64 5.29 11.83
C LYS A 67 4.32 5.85 11.31
N GLU A 68 4.18 7.17 11.27
CA GLU A 68 2.95 7.85 10.84
C GLU A 68 2.64 7.58 9.37
N GLU A 69 3.67 7.58 8.50
CA GLU A 69 3.50 7.23 7.08
C GLU A 69 3.01 5.79 6.92
N TYR A 70 3.55 4.85 7.71
CA TYR A 70 3.18 3.45 7.65
C TYR A 70 1.77 3.22 8.20
N GLU A 71 1.42 3.87 9.30
CA GLU A 71 0.07 3.82 9.86
C GLU A 71 -0.97 4.30 8.84
N MET A 72 -0.72 5.43 8.18
CA MET A 72 -1.60 5.93 7.11
C MET A 72 -1.65 5.00 5.88
N LEU A 73 -0.51 4.44 5.48
CA LEU A 73 -0.41 3.59 4.29
C LEU A 73 -1.13 2.24 4.47
N PHE A 74 -0.99 1.60 5.63
CA PHE A 74 -1.57 0.29 5.92
C PHE A 74 -2.99 0.37 6.51
N ALA A 75 -3.45 1.57 6.91
CA ALA A 75 -4.78 1.80 7.44
C ALA A 75 -5.88 1.19 6.57
N VAL A 76 -6.90 0.66 7.24
CA VAL A 76 -8.09 0.00 6.66
C VAL A 76 -7.78 -1.33 5.97
N THR A 77 -6.66 -1.43 5.26
CA THR A 77 -6.20 -2.65 4.57
C THR A 77 -5.81 -3.75 5.57
N PHE A 78 -5.25 -3.35 6.70
CA PHE A 78 -4.79 -4.25 7.75
C PHE A 78 -5.23 -3.76 9.13
N ASP A 79 -5.39 -4.72 10.04
CA ASP A 79 -5.52 -4.44 11.47
C ASP A 79 -4.13 -4.39 12.11
N PHE A 80 -3.85 -3.31 12.85
CA PHE A 80 -2.57 -3.15 13.55
C PHE A 80 -2.58 -3.95 14.83
N LEU A 81 -1.71 -4.97 14.91
CA LEU A 81 -1.46 -5.70 16.16
C LEU A 81 -0.29 -5.06 16.92
N LYS A 82 0.74 -4.59 16.19
CA LYS A 82 1.89 -3.89 16.76
C LYS A 82 2.59 -2.99 15.75
N MET A 83 3.12 -1.86 16.20
CA MET A 83 4.06 -1.02 15.45
C MET A 83 4.86 -0.14 16.41
N ASP A 84 5.97 -0.66 16.93
CA ASP A 84 6.77 0.01 17.97
C ASP A 84 8.25 -0.02 17.64
N VAL A 85 9.04 0.85 18.28
CA VAL A 85 10.50 0.83 18.15
C VAL A 85 11.03 -0.57 18.49
N CYS A 86 11.84 -1.11 17.58
CA CYS A 86 12.45 -2.42 17.75
C CYS A 86 13.49 -2.37 18.87
N THR A 87 13.31 -3.19 19.91
CA THR A 87 14.16 -3.19 21.12
C THR A 87 15.39 -4.08 21.00
N ASN A 88 15.45 -4.95 19.98
CA ASN A 88 16.52 -5.91 19.76
C ASN A 88 17.28 -5.69 18.44
N SER A 89 17.17 -4.49 17.84
CA SER A 89 18.00 -4.09 16.70
C SER A 89 19.49 -4.06 17.06
N ILE A 90 20.33 -4.45 16.11
CA ILE A 90 21.79 -4.30 16.21
C ILE A 90 22.18 -2.83 16.32
N SER A 91 23.37 -2.53 16.88
CA SER A 91 23.80 -1.14 17.15
C SER A 91 23.67 -0.16 15.98
N PRO A 92 24.01 -0.52 14.71
CA PRO A 92 23.84 0.39 13.58
C PRO A 92 22.39 0.76 13.24
N ARG A 93 21.42 -0.02 13.72
CA ARG A 93 19.99 0.14 13.44
C ARG A 93 19.15 0.45 14.68
N ALA A 94 19.74 0.39 15.87
CA ALA A 94 19.08 0.67 17.15
C ALA A 94 18.35 2.02 17.11
N ASN A 95 17.11 2.03 17.62
CA ASN A 95 16.19 3.18 17.62
C ASN A 95 15.81 3.73 16.24
N SER A 96 16.11 3.01 15.15
CA SER A 96 15.80 3.43 13.78
C SER A 96 15.00 2.40 12.99
N GLU A 97 14.52 1.35 13.65
CA GLU A 97 13.61 0.36 13.09
C GLU A 97 12.35 0.26 13.95
N LEU A 98 11.23 0.02 13.29
CA LEU A 98 9.99 -0.40 13.94
C LEU A 98 9.85 -1.91 13.75
N PHE A 99 9.53 -2.62 14.83
CA PHE A 99 8.91 -3.93 14.74
C PHE A 99 7.42 -3.75 14.53
N PHE A 100 6.88 -4.41 13.51
CA PHE A 100 5.47 -4.33 13.19
C PHE A 100 4.85 -5.71 13.03
N GLU A 101 3.57 -5.81 13.37
CA GLU A 101 2.72 -6.97 13.16
C GLU A 101 1.34 -6.48 12.73
N LEU A 102 0.92 -6.89 11.54
CA LEU A 102 -0.36 -6.55 10.93
C LEU A 102 -1.13 -7.85 10.65
N LYS A 103 -2.44 -7.81 10.83
CA LYS A 103 -3.34 -8.87 10.39
C LYS A 103 -4.10 -8.42 9.16
N LYS A 104 -4.29 -9.31 8.18
CA LYS A 104 -5.16 -9.03 7.02
C LYS A 104 -6.55 -8.63 7.49
N ASN A 105 -7.05 -7.49 7.01
CA ASN A 105 -8.47 -7.19 7.12
C ASN A 105 -9.20 -7.93 5.99
N ASN A 106 -9.78 -9.09 6.31
CA ASN A 106 -10.51 -9.92 5.35
C ASN A 106 -11.93 -9.42 5.03
N THR A 107 -12.40 -8.38 5.73
CA THR A 107 -13.73 -7.79 5.51
C THR A 107 -13.75 -6.73 4.40
N VAL A 108 -12.58 -6.37 3.87
CA VAL A 108 -12.43 -5.35 2.82
C VAL A 108 -11.90 -5.94 1.52
N LYS A 109 -12.21 -5.27 0.41
CA LYS A 109 -11.61 -5.48 -0.90
C LYS A 109 -10.54 -4.43 -1.14
N VAL A 110 -9.43 -4.85 -1.71
CA VAL A 110 -8.23 -4.04 -1.90
C VAL A 110 -7.78 -4.22 -3.33
N TYR A 111 -7.91 -3.17 -4.14
CA TYR A 111 -7.59 -3.22 -5.55
C TYR A 111 -6.69 -2.06 -5.94
N LEU A 112 -5.77 -2.33 -6.86
CA LEU A 112 -4.90 -1.34 -7.45
C LEU A 112 -5.38 -0.99 -8.86
N TYR A 113 -5.36 0.29 -9.17
CA TYR A 113 -5.74 0.81 -10.48
C TYR A 113 -4.63 1.68 -11.03
N GLU A 114 -4.38 1.57 -12.33
CA GLU A 114 -3.58 2.51 -13.09
C GLU A 114 -4.44 3.75 -13.35
N PHE A 115 -3.85 4.93 -13.13
CA PHE A 115 -4.47 6.21 -13.38
C PHE A 115 -3.64 7.02 -14.37
N ASN A 116 -4.28 7.50 -15.43
CA ASN A 116 -3.65 8.32 -16.45
C ASN A 116 -4.31 9.71 -16.51
N GLY A 117 -3.48 10.74 -16.72
CA GLY A 117 -3.94 12.09 -17.07
C GLY A 117 -3.81 13.16 -15.97
N ILE A 118 -3.41 12.81 -14.74
CA ILE A 118 -3.05 13.79 -13.71
C ILE A 118 -1.65 14.33 -13.99
N THR A 119 -1.50 15.66 -13.93
CA THR A 119 -0.20 16.34 -14.03
C THR A 119 0.05 17.30 -12.86
N CYS A 120 -0.81 17.29 -11.83
CA CYS A 120 -0.76 18.26 -10.75
C CYS A 120 -1.26 17.72 -9.40
N SER A 121 -0.65 18.15 -8.29
CA SER A 121 -1.03 17.72 -6.93
C SER A 121 -2.45 18.16 -6.53
N GLY A 122 -2.89 19.35 -6.92
CA GLY A 122 -4.28 19.78 -6.67
C GLY A 122 -5.32 18.93 -7.40
N CYS A 123 -4.94 18.35 -8.55
CA CYS A 123 -5.77 17.44 -9.32
C CYS A 123 -5.92 16.10 -8.58
N MET A 124 -4.83 15.59 -8.00
CA MET A 124 -4.80 14.38 -7.18
C MET A 124 -5.74 14.50 -5.97
N GLU A 125 -5.69 15.59 -5.21
CA GLU A 125 -6.61 15.77 -4.08
C GLU A 125 -8.08 15.77 -4.49
N SER A 126 -8.41 16.43 -5.60
CA SER A 126 -9.78 16.48 -6.12
C SER A 126 -10.28 15.10 -6.54
N VAL A 127 -9.44 14.33 -7.23
CA VAL A 127 -9.75 12.95 -7.66
C VAL A 127 -9.90 12.03 -6.46
N SER A 128 -8.96 12.06 -5.51
CA SER A 128 -9.04 11.25 -4.28
C SER A 128 -10.31 11.55 -3.47
N LYS A 129 -10.69 12.82 -3.35
CA LYS A 129 -11.95 13.22 -2.67
C LYS A 129 -13.18 12.68 -3.39
N LYS A 130 -13.19 12.67 -4.72
CA LYS A 130 -14.30 12.13 -5.51
C LYS A 130 -14.43 10.62 -5.39
N PHE A 131 -13.31 9.90 -5.42
CA PHE A 131 -13.33 8.46 -5.14
C PHE A 131 -13.77 8.18 -3.70
N ALA A 132 -13.24 8.90 -2.72
CA ALA A 132 -13.62 8.70 -1.31
C ALA A 132 -15.10 9.00 -1.03
N ALA A 133 -15.78 9.74 -1.91
CA ALA A 133 -17.22 10.02 -1.80
C ALA A 133 -18.13 8.93 -2.41
N ILE A 134 -17.56 7.94 -3.12
CA ILE A 134 -18.31 6.81 -3.66
C ILE A 134 -18.70 5.88 -2.51
N ASP A 135 -19.97 5.45 -2.50
CA ASP A 135 -20.47 4.57 -1.44
C ASP A 135 -19.69 3.25 -1.41
N GLY A 136 -19.43 2.77 -0.19
CA GLY A 136 -18.63 1.56 0.03
C GLY A 136 -17.12 1.74 -0.06
N ILE A 137 -16.58 2.84 -0.58
CA ILE A 137 -15.13 3.13 -0.51
C ILE A 137 -14.77 3.58 0.91
N LEU A 138 -13.71 2.97 1.47
CA LEU A 138 -13.24 3.18 2.83
C LEU A 138 -11.90 3.92 2.87
N ASN A 139 -11.04 3.71 1.86
CA ASN A 139 -9.77 4.41 1.74
C ASN A 139 -9.38 4.57 0.26
N VAL A 140 -8.71 5.68 -0.04
CA VAL A 140 -8.13 5.97 -1.36
C VAL A 140 -6.71 6.48 -1.13
N SER A 141 -5.73 5.77 -1.68
CA SER A 141 -4.31 6.13 -1.55
C SER A 141 -3.66 6.14 -2.93
N MET A 142 -3.25 7.32 -3.40
CA MET A 142 -2.54 7.44 -4.68
C MET A 142 -1.03 7.38 -4.47
N SER A 143 -0.32 6.77 -5.42
CA SER A 143 1.14 6.79 -5.48
C SER A 143 1.67 8.22 -5.62
N SER A 144 2.93 8.43 -5.21
CA SER A 144 3.54 9.77 -5.21
C SER A 144 3.77 10.35 -6.61
N ASP A 145 3.75 9.52 -7.65
CA ASP A 145 3.80 9.92 -9.06
C ASP A 145 2.41 9.98 -9.72
N PHE A 146 1.35 9.71 -8.95
CA PHE A 146 -0.06 9.73 -9.38
C PHE A 146 -0.43 8.70 -10.45
N ALA A 147 0.46 7.74 -10.74
CA ALA A 147 0.25 6.73 -11.77
C ALA A 147 -0.62 5.56 -11.29
N GLU A 148 -0.66 5.30 -9.97
CA GLU A 148 -1.43 4.22 -9.39
C GLU A 148 -2.31 4.72 -8.24
N VAL A 149 -3.48 4.12 -8.06
CA VAL A 149 -4.37 4.36 -6.93
C VAL A 149 -4.79 3.04 -6.30
N LEU A 150 -4.55 2.92 -5.00
CA LEU A 150 -5.07 1.87 -4.15
C LEU A 150 -6.45 2.28 -3.65
N ILE A 151 -7.44 1.44 -3.88
CA ILE A 151 -8.79 1.62 -3.34
C ILE A 151 -9.10 0.47 -2.40
N VAL A 152 -9.51 0.81 -1.18
CA VAL A 152 -10.02 -0.13 -0.19
C VAL A 152 -11.50 0.11 -0.01
N SER A 153 -12.33 -0.93 -0.13
CA SER A 153 -13.79 -0.82 -0.12
C SER A 153 -14.47 -2.00 0.57
N LYS A 154 -15.74 -1.85 0.96
CA LYS A 154 -16.56 -2.92 1.55
C LYS A 154 -16.89 -4.04 0.55
N ASN A 155 -17.09 -3.64 -0.70
CA ASN A 155 -17.42 -4.51 -1.83
C ASN A 155 -16.63 -4.06 -3.05
N GLU A 156 -16.57 -4.91 -4.08
CA GLU A 156 -15.97 -4.52 -5.35
C GLU A 156 -16.74 -3.33 -5.94
N ILE A 157 -15.98 -2.34 -6.43
CA ILE A 157 -16.49 -1.14 -7.10
C ILE A 157 -16.25 -1.30 -8.60
N ALA A 158 -17.29 -1.08 -9.40
CA ALA A 158 -17.20 -1.18 -10.85
C ALA A 158 -16.23 -0.11 -11.40
N VAL A 159 -15.37 -0.48 -12.36
CA VAL A 159 -14.41 0.46 -12.96
C VAL A 159 -15.13 1.63 -13.63
N GLU A 160 -16.30 1.37 -14.20
CA GLU A 160 -17.17 2.38 -14.82
C GLU A 160 -17.62 3.44 -13.81
N GLU A 161 -17.90 3.06 -12.58
CA GLU A 161 -18.29 3.98 -11.51
C GLU A 161 -17.14 4.92 -11.14
N LEU A 162 -15.94 4.37 -10.98
CA LEU A 162 -14.72 5.15 -10.79
C LEU A 162 -14.47 6.09 -11.98
N GLN A 163 -14.58 5.57 -13.21
CA GLN A 163 -14.38 6.35 -14.43
C GLN A 163 -15.41 7.48 -14.58
N ASN A 164 -16.66 7.26 -14.16
CA ASN A 164 -17.72 8.27 -14.15
C ASN A 164 -17.42 9.40 -13.15
N ALA A 165 -16.90 9.08 -11.96
CA ALA A 165 -16.55 10.08 -10.94
C ALA A 165 -15.51 11.11 -11.44
N ILE A 166 -14.64 10.69 -12.37
CA ILE A 166 -13.57 11.51 -12.95
C ILE A 166 -13.87 12.00 -14.38
N SER A 167 -15.04 11.70 -14.93
CA SER A 167 -15.41 11.98 -16.34
C SER A 167 -15.50 13.47 -16.72
N TYR A 168 -15.46 14.37 -15.73
CA TYR A 168 -15.44 15.82 -15.96
C TYR A 168 -14.19 16.30 -16.70
N ASP A 169 -13.10 15.52 -16.67
CA ASP A 169 -11.95 15.70 -17.56
C ASP A 169 -11.79 14.47 -18.47
N LYS A 170 -11.88 14.69 -19.78
CA LYS A 170 -11.80 13.63 -20.80
C LYS A 170 -10.43 12.94 -20.83
N LYS A 171 -9.38 13.58 -20.31
CA LYS A 171 -8.03 13.02 -20.24
C LYS A 171 -7.88 11.96 -19.15
N TYR A 172 -8.74 12.00 -18.13
CA TYR A 172 -8.63 11.07 -17.01
C TYR A 172 -9.11 9.68 -17.41
N LYS A 173 -8.23 8.70 -17.20
CA LYS A 173 -8.50 7.28 -17.44
C LYS A 173 -8.07 6.48 -16.24
N ILE A 174 -8.92 5.54 -15.83
CA ILE A 174 -8.62 4.60 -14.76
C ILE A 174 -8.81 3.17 -15.27
N LYS A 175 -7.89 2.28 -14.92
CA LYS A 175 -7.92 0.88 -15.32
C LYS A 175 -7.51 -0.02 -14.15
N LYS A 176 -8.29 -1.06 -13.88
CA LYS A 176 -7.98 -2.05 -12.85
C LYS A 176 -6.72 -2.84 -13.22
N ILE A 177 -5.78 -2.99 -12.29
CA ILE A 177 -4.55 -3.79 -12.44
C ILE A 177 -4.76 -5.18 -11.83
N THR A 178 -5.35 -5.22 -10.64
CA THR A 178 -5.61 -6.42 -9.84
C THR A 178 -7.06 -6.46 -9.41
#